data_AF-M8CLX5-F1
#
_entry.id   AF-M8CLX5-F1
#
_cell.length_a   1.000
_cell.length_b   1.000
_cell.length_c   1.000
_cell.angle_alpha   90.00
_cell.angle_beta   90.00
_cell.angle_gamma   90.00
#
_symmetry.space_group_name_H-M   'P 1'
#
loop_
_entity.id
_entity.type
_entity.pdbx_description
1 polymer ?
#
loop_
_entity_poly.entity_id
_entity_poly.type
_entity_poly.pdbx_seq_one_letter_code
_entity_poly.pdbx_strand_id
1 'polypeptide(L)'
;MQRCARCNRPLSNPHSIARSLGPVCYRKSGGGAFDNDLNASEKEWARREEILKSGAEIDFGVHWQYPLSDGIIAHMRISVRYSNGVFEAYAQIYDPRKYFSCAFTSDEQIIIARSENLKEVYKEAIAAGPTYSAMAYREERNRKKKRTEK
;
A
#
# COMPACT_ATOMS: atom_id res chain seq x y z
N MET A 1 22.33 -8.62 0.77
CA MET A 1 22.06 -7.68 -0.36
C MET A 1 20.56 -7.62 -0.60
N GLN A 2 19.93 -6.48 -0.28
CA GLN A 2 18.50 -6.24 -0.48
C GLN A 2 18.15 -6.19 -1.98
N ARG A 3 16.96 -6.68 -2.37
CA ARG A 3 16.52 -6.74 -3.77
C ARG A 3 15.21 -6.01 -3.98
N CYS A 4 15.06 -5.40 -5.15
CA CYS A 4 13.85 -4.67 -5.52
C CYS A 4 12.62 -5.60 -5.56
N ALA A 5 11.57 -5.26 -4.81
CA ALA A 5 10.34 -6.04 -4.76
C ALA A 5 9.67 -6.21 -6.14
N ARG A 6 9.79 -5.21 -7.02
CA ARG A 6 9.21 -5.26 -8.39
C ARG A 6 10.03 -6.07 -9.39
N CYS A 7 11.35 -5.85 -9.44
CA CYS A 7 12.20 -6.32 -10.56
C CYS A 7 13.31 -7.28 -10.15
N ASN A 8 13.46 -7.57 -8.85
CA ASN A 8 14.46 -8.45 -8.25
C ASN A 8 15.93 -8.06 -8.50
N ARG A 9 16.18 -6.86 -9.04
CA ARG A 9 17.55 -6.30 -9.17
C ARG A 9 18.10 -5.92 -7.78
N PRO A 10 19.41 -6.05 -7.55
CA PRO A 10 20.06 -5.60 -6.32
C PRO A 10 19.82 -4.11 -6.04
N LEU A 11 19.71 -3.76 -4.77
CA LEU A 11 19.62 -2.38 -4.30
C LEU A 11 20.88 -2.02 -3.51
N SER A 12 21.46 -0.86 -3.83
CA SER A 12 22.65 -0.31 -3.16
C SER A 12 22.40 1.08 -2.56
N ASN A 13 21.49 1.86 -3.13
CA ASN A 13 21.14 3.18 -2.63
C ASN A 13 20.29 3.08 -1.34
N PRO A 14 20.66 3.77 -0.23
CA PRO A 14 19.95 3.68 1.05
C PRO A 14 18.45 4.01 0.98
N HIS A 15 18.05 5.06 0.26
CA HIS A 15 16.63 5.38 0.08
C HIS A 15 15.86 4.27 -0.63
N SER A 16 16.50 3.61 -1.60
CA SER A 16 15.88 2.50 -2.33
C SER A 16 15.79 1.24 -1.46
N ILE A 17 16.79 0.98 -0.63
CA ILE A 17 16.79 -0.11 0.34
C ILE A 17 15.67 0.09 1.36
N ALA A 18 15.51 1.30 1.91
CA ALA A 18 14.50 1.60 2.92
C ALA A 18 13.06 1.32 2.45
N ARG A 19 12.77 1.53 1.16
CA ARG A 19 11.45 1.25 0.56
C ARG A 19 11.37 -0.06 -0.22
N SER A 20 12.41 -0.90 -0.17
CA SER A 20 12.52 -2.14 -0.95
C SER A 20 12.33 -1.99 -2.47
N LEU A 21 12.50 -0.78 -3.03
CA LEU A 21 12.23 -0.45 -4.43
C LEU A 21 13.28 0.51 -5.00
N GLY A 22 13.81 0.18 -6.17
CA GLY A 22 14.61 1.12 -6.96
C GLY A 22 13.75 2.29 -7.48
N PRO A 23 14.33 3.47 -7.76
CA PRO A 23 13.59 4.69 -8.08
C PRO A 23 12.63 4.55 -9.26
N VAL A 24 13.06 3.87 -10.32
CA VAL A 24 12.20 3.59 -11.48
C VAL A 24 11.04 2.67 -11.11
N CYS A 25 11.29 1.63 -10.29
CA CYS A 25 10.26 0.68 -9.88
C CYS A 25 9.27 1.30 -8.89
N TYR A 26 9.74 2.19 -8.03
CA TYR A 26 8.90 2.96 -7.13
C TYR A 26 7.89 3.81 -7.90
N ARG A 27 8.37 4.66 -8.83
CA ARG A 27 7.52 5.48 -9.67
C ARG A 27 6.54 4.65 -10.51
N LYS A 28 7.00 3.56 -11.14
CA LYS A 28 6.14 2.66 -11.93
C LYS A 28 5.09 1.91 -11.12
N SER A 29 5.22 1.89 -9.79
CA SER A 29 4.23 1.29 -8.90
C SER A 29 3.34 2.33 -8.25
N GLY A 30 3.38 3.59 -8.70
CA GLY A 30 2.60 4.71 -8.15
C GLY A 30 3.25 5.41 -6.96
N GLY A 31 4.49 5.08 -6.62
CA GLY A 31 5.25 5.80 -5.59
C GLY A 31 5.53 7.25 -6.00
N GLY A 32 5.49 8.16 -5.02
CA GLY A 32 5.57 9.61 -5.25
C GLY A 32 4.20 10.29 -5.23
N ALA A 33 3.09 9.55 -5.33
CA ALA A 33 1.75 10.13 -5.37
C ALA A 33 1.39 10.89 -4.08
N PHE A 34 1.84 10.39 -2.94
CA PHE A 34 1.53 10.93 -1.61
C PHE A 34 2.79 11.32 -0.82
N ASP A 35 3.99 11.19 -1.38
CA ASP A 35 5.25 11.44 -0.64
C ASP A 35 5.32 12.86 -0.07
N ASN A 36 4.72 13.83 -0.76
CA ASN A 36 4.69 15.23 -0.31
C ASN A 36 3.88 15.43 0.98
N ASP A 37 2.92 14.55 1.28
CA ASP A 37 2.14 14.62 2.50
C ASP A 37 2.99 14.41 3.75
N LEU A 38 4.15 13.75 3.63
CA LEU A 38 5.09 13.57 4.74
C LEU A 38 5.78 14.87 5.15
N ASN A 39 5.80 15.87 4.26
CA ASN A 39 6.39 17.18 4.50
C ASN A 39 5.35 18.22 4.98
N ALA A 40 4.16 17.77 5.37
CA ALA A 40 3.12 18.63 5.89
C ALA A 40 3.58 19.38 7.15
N SER A 41 3.10 20.62 7.31
CA SER A 41 3.37 21.43 8.50
C SER A 41 2.79 20.80 9.78
N GLU A 42 3.32 21.16 10.95
CA GLU A 42 2.78 20.68 12.24
C GLU A 42 1.29 21.04 12.44
N LYS A 43 0.85 22.21 11.94
CA LYS A 43 -0.57 22.59 11.96
C LYS A 43 -1.43 21.62 11.15
N GLU A 44 -0.94 21.18 10.00
CA GLU A 44 -1.65 20.22 9.16
C GLU A 44 -1.65 18.82 9.79
N TRP A 45 -0.56 18.41 10.45
CA TRP A 45 -0.55 17.16 11.22
C TRP A 45 -1.56 17.16 12.37
N ALA A 46 -1.64 18.25 13.12
CA ALA A 46 -2.64 18.40 14.19
C ALA A 46 -4.08 18.33 13.64
N ARG A 47 -4.35 18.98 12.51
CA ARG A 47 -5.66 18.91 11.82
C ARG A 47 -6.01 17.48 11.41
N ARG A 48 -5.06 16.75 10.82
CA ARG A 48 -5.25 15.35 10.41
C ARG A 48 -5.55 14.46 11.61
N GLU A 49 -4.82 14.64 12.70
CA GLU A 49 -5.03 13.91 13.95
C GLU A 49 -6.43 14.16 14.54
N GLU A 50 -6.89 15.40 14.58
CA GLU A 50 -8.23 15.75 15.06
C GLU A 50 -9.32 15.09 14.19
N ILE A 51 -9.19 15.18 12.87
CA ILE A 51 -10.11 14.56 11.91
C ILE A 51 -10.18 13.05 12.14
N LEU A 52 -9.03 12.37 12.24
CA LEU A 52 -8.99 10.93 12.48
C LEU A 52 -9.62 10.56 13.84
N LYS A 53 -9.30 11.30 14.90
CA LYS A 53 -9.86 11.07 16.24
C LYS A 53 -11.37 11.32 16.32
N SER A 54 -11.93 12.13 15.44
CA SER A 54 -13.39 12.30 15.29
C SER A 54 -14.10 11.15 14.56
N GLY A 55 -13.35 10.14 14.11
CA GLY A 55 -13.88 8.93 13.45
C GLY A 55 -13.84 8.98 11.93
N ALA A 56 -13.26 10.01 11.33
CA ALA A 56 -13.04 10.05 9.89
C ALA A 56 -11.82 9.19 9.47
N GLU A 57 -11.68 8.98 8.17
CA GLU A 57 -10.56 8.27 7.56
C GLU A 57 -9.86 9.13 6.51
N ILE A 58 -8.56 8.90 6.31
CA ILE A 58 -7.78 9.53 5.25
C ILE A 58 -7.36 8.45 4.25
N ASP A 59 -7.76 8.60 3.00
CA ASP A 59 -7.49 7.64 1.92
C ASP A 59 -6.22 7.99 1.13
N PHE A 60 -5.44 6.95 0.82
CA PHE A 60 -4.23 7.01 -0.02
C PHE A 60 -4.46 6.32 -1.36
N GLY A 61 -5.69 6.37 -1.89
CA GLY A 61 -6.06 5.79 -3.18
C GLY A 61 -6.63 4.37 -3.11
N VAL A 62 -7.45 4.04 -4.12
CA VAL A 62 -8.30 2.83 -4.18
C VAL A 62 -7.91 1.82 -5.26
N HIS A 63 -6.88 2.15 -6.07
CA HIS A 63 -6.50 1.36 -7.25
C HIS A 63 -5.12 0.71 -7.12
N TRP A 64 -4.61 0.55 -5.90
CA TRP A 64 -3.40 -0.24 -5.69
C TRP A 64 -3.65 -1.69 -6.10
N GLN A 65 -2.60 -2.36 -6.54
CA GLN A 65 -2.69 -3.77 -6.95
C GLN A 65 -2.25 -4.67 -5.82
N TYR A 66 -3.02 -5.72 -5.56
CA TYR A 66 -2.72 -6.73 -4.55
C TYR A 66 -2.74 -8.13 -5.16
N PRO A 67 -1.68 -8.96 -5.00
CA PRO A 67 -1.68 -10.32 -5.49
C PRO A 67 -2.43 -11.26 -4.53
N LEU A 68 -3.50 -11.88 -5.01
CA LEU A 68 -4.19 -12.96 -4.30
C LEU A 68 -3.40 -14.28 -4.46
N SER A 69 -3.65 -15.23 -3.57
CA SER A 69 -2.88 -16.50 -3.46
C SER A 69 -2.92 -17.39 -4.70
N ASP A 70 -3.95 -17.26 -5.54
CA ASP A 70 -4.14 -17.98 -6.80
C ASP A 70 -3.61 -17.21 -8.03
N GLY A 71 -2.96 -16.07 -7.80
CA GLY A 71 -2.38 -15.23 -8.84
C GLY A 71 -3.38 -14.30 -9.54
N ILE A 72 -4.60 -14.16 -9.03
CA ILE A 72 -5.49 -13.06 -9.40
C ILE A 72 -4.96 -11.76 -8.79
N ILE A 73 -5.07 -10.66 -9.53
CA ILE A 73 -4.71 -9.33 -9.01
C ILE A 73 -6.00 -8.62 -8.62
N ALA A 74 -6.11 -8.29 -7.33
CA ALA A 74 -7.21 -7.52 -6.76
C ALA A 74 -6.89 -6.02 -6.73
N HIS A 75 -7.93 -5.20 -6.63
CA HIS A 75 -7.79 -3.79 -6.27
C HIS A 75 -7.66 -3.67 -4.75
N MET A 76 -6.93 -2.66 -4.31
CA MET A 76 -6.71 -2.38 -2.90
C MET A 76 -6.83 -0.88 -2.65
N ARG A 77 -7.59 -0.54 -1.61
CA ARG A 77 -7.57 0.80 -1.00
C ARG A 77 -6.67 0.79 0.22
N ILE A 78 -5.93 1.86 0.42
CA ILE A 78 -5.20 2.08 1.67
C ILE A 78 -5.76 3.31 2.35
N SER A 79 -6.02 3.19 3.63
CA SER A 79 -6.58 4.28 4.44
C SER A 79 -5.92 4.29 5.81
N VAL A 80 -5.92 5.45 6.45
CA VAL A 80 -5.58 5.62 7.86
C VAL A 80 -6.83 6.00 8.64
N ARG A 81 -7.02 5.40 9.81
CA ARG A 81 -8.10 5.70 10.75
C ARG A 81 -7.58 5.76 12.19
N TYR A 82 -8.35 6.34 13.10
CA TYR A 82 -8.14 6.18 14.53
C TYR A 82 -9.14 5.14 15.06
N SER A 83 -8.65 4.08 15.70
CA SER A 83 -9.48 2.98 16.18
C SER A 83 -8.88 2.41 17.46
N ASN A 84 -9.73 2.12 18.45
CA ASN A 84 -9.33 1.52 19.72
C ASN A 84 -8.14 2.27 20.39
N GLY A 85 -8.19 3.60 20.39
CA GLY A 85 -7.20 4.44 21.05
C GLY A 85 -5.91 4.68 20.29
N VAL A 86 -5.73 4.14 19.07
CA VAL A 86 -4.50 4.29 18.29
C VAL A 86 -4.76 4.49 16.80
N PHE A 87 -3.76 4.98 16.06
CA PHE A 87 -3.85 5.11 14.61
C PHE A 87 -3.55 3.77 13.93
N GLU A 88 -4.31 3.45 12.90
CA GLU A 88 -4.18 2.25 12.09
C GLU A 88 -4.10 2.62 10.61
N ALA A 89 -3.06 2.17 9.93
CA ALA A 89 -3.03 2.09 8.48
C ALA A 89 -3.55 0.72 8.09
N TYR A 90 -4.55 0.66 7.22
CA TYR A 90 -5.12 -0.59 6.77
C TYR A 90 -5.32 -0.61 5.26
N ALA A 91 -5.30 -1.81 4.69
CA ALA A 91 -5.62 -2.08 3.31
C ALA A 91 -6.97 -2.80 3.25
N GLN A 92 -7.88 -2.27 2.43
CA GLN A 92 -9.11 -2.96 2.04
C GLN A 92 -8.89 -3.63 0.69
N ILE A 93 -9.03 -4.95 0.64
CA ILE A 93 -8.89 -5.72 -0.60
C ILE A 93 -10.26 -5.90 -1.27
N TYR A 94 -10.33 -5.57 -2.55
CA TYR A 94 -11.51 -5.75 -3.39
C TYR A 94 -11.27 -6.88 -4.38
N ASP A 95 -11.73 -8.06 -4.00
CA ASP A 95 -11.62 -9.27 -4.82
C ASP A 95 -12.57 -9.20 -6.03
N PRO A 96 -12.05 -9.17 -7.28
CA PRO A 96 -12.86 -9.09 -8.50
C PRO A 96 -13.91 -10.21 -8.61
N ARG A 97 -13.68 -11.37 -7.97
CA ARG A 97 -14.59 -12.52 -8.00
C ARG A 97 -15.89 -12.30 -7.21
N LYS A 98 -15.87 -11.36 -6.26
CA LYS A 98 -16.99 -11.08 -5.35
C LYS A 98 -17.87 -9.93 -5.83
N TYR A 99 -17.52 -9.28 -6.94
CA TYR A 99 -18.29 -8.15 -7.49
C TYR A 99 -19.69 -8.53 -8.02
N PHE A 100 -19.95 -9.82 -8.24
CA PHE A 100 -21.25 -10.31 -8.73
C PHE A 100 -22.23 -10.67 -7.61
N SER A 101 -21.79 -10.78 -6.36
CA SER A 101 -22.72 -10.81 -5.24
C SER A 101 -23.14 -9.38 -4.93
N CYS A 102 -24.44 -9.09 -4.90
CA CYS A 102 -25.00 -7.78 -4.49
C CYS A 102 -24.66 -7.37 -3.04
N ALA A 103 -23.77 -8.09 -2.38
CA ALA A 103 -23.11 -7.70 -1.15
C ALA A 103 -21.83 -6.94 -1.50
N PHE A 104 -21.84 -5.62 -1.31
CA PHE A 104 -20.62 -4.78 -1.25
C PHE A 104 -19.83 -5.06 0.05
N THR A 105 -19.66 -6.33 0.42
CA THR A 105 -18.90 -6.70 1.62
C THR A 105 -17.45 -6.87 1.23
N SER A 106 -16.64 -5.99 1.78
CA SER A 106 -15.21 -5.97 1.59
C SER A 106 -14.59 -6.96 2.57
N ASP A 107 -14.33 -8.19 2.12
CA ASP A 107 -14.14 -9.31 3.05
C ASP A 107 -12.77 -9.38 3.73
N GLU A 108 -11.75 -8.66 3.25
CA GLU A 108 -10.42 -8.73 3.83
C GLU A 108 -9.81 -7.34 4.07
N GLN A 109 -9.63 -7.04 5.36
CA GLN A 109 -8.85 -5.90 5.84
C GLN A 109 -7.50 -6.41 6.34
N ILE A 110 -6.42 -5.80 5.87
CA ILE A 110 -5.07 -6.08 6.33
C ILE A 110 -4.59 -4.86 7.09
N ILE A 111 -4.24 -5.03 8.37
CA ILE A 111 -3.58 -3.96 9.14
C ILE A 111 -2.12 -3.91 8.68
N ILE A 112 -1.73 -2.75 8.14
CA ILE A 112 -0.38 -2.49 7.63
C ILE A 112 0.52 -2.03 8.78
N ALA A 113 0.03 -1.08 9.58
CA ALA A 113 0.75 -0.51 10.70
C ALA A 113 -0.24 0.00 11.76
N ARG A 114 0.19 -0.03 13.01
CA ARG A 114 -0.58 0.46 14.16
C ARG A 114 0.37 1.12 15.16
N SER A 115 0.08 2.37 15.53
CA SER A 115 0.90 3.14 16.47
C SER A 115 0.12 4.33 17.04
N GLU A 116 0.56 4.85 18.17
CA GLU A 116 0.10 6.15 18.70
C GLU A 116 0.67 7.33 17.91
N ASN A 117 1.78 7.12 17.18
CA ASN A 117 2.41 8.13 16.35
C ASN A 117 1.79 8.16 14.94
N LEU A 118 0.92 9.14 14.68
CA LEU A 118 0.28 9.31 13.37
C LEU A 118 1.28 9.38 12.23
N LYS A 119 2.40 10.11 12.38
CA LYS A 119 3.38 10.31 11.29
C LYS A 119 4.02 9.00 10.83
N GLU A 120 4.28 8.09 11.76
CA GLU A 120 4.80 6.75 11.45
C GLU A 120 3.77 5.93 10.67
N VAL A 121 2.52 5.89 11.15
CA VAL A 121 1.43 5.17 10.49
C VAL A 121 1.18 5.71 9.08
N TYR A 122 1.20 7.03 8.91
CA TYR A 122 1.01 7.71 7.63
C TYR A 122 2.13 7.36 6.64
N LYS A 123 3.38 7.28 7.11
CA LYS A 123 4.54 6.87 6.30
C LYS A 123 4.39 5.43 5.80
N GLU A 124 3.98 4.52 6.67
CA GLU A 124 3.75 3.11 6.28
C GLU A 124 2.57 2.99 5.31
N ALA A 125 1.49 3.74 5.51
CA ALA A 125 0.36 3.79 4.58
C ALA A 125 0.77 4.23 3.16
N ILE A 126 1.54 5.32 3.06
CA ILE A 126 2.04 5.83 1.77
C ILE A 126 2.96 4.80 1.10
N ALA A 127 3.82 4.13 1.86
CA ALA A 127 4.75 3.15 1.32
C ALA A 127 4.06 1.86 0.87
N ALA A 128 2.95 1.47 1.50
CA ALA A 128 2.28 0.21 1.25
C ALA A 128 1.72 0.09 -0.18
N GLY A 129 1.07 1.13 -0.69
CA GLY A 129 0.43 1.10 -2.03
C GLY A 129 1.40 0.74 -3.15
N PRO A 130 2.52 1.49 -3.29
CA PRO A 130 3.57 1.18 -4.24
C PRO A 130 4.24 -0.16 -4.00
N THR A 131 4.38 -0.59 -2.74
CA THR A 131 5.02 -1.86 -2.38
C THR A 131 4.18 -3.06 -2.83
N TYR A 132 2.90 -3.11 -2.47
CA TYR A 132 2.00 -4.17 -2.91
C TYR A 132 1.84 -4.18 -4.43
N SER A 133 1.73 -3.01 -5.06
CA SER A 133 1.62 -2.93 -6.53
C SER A 133 2.88 -3.42 -7.24
N ALA A 134 4.06 -3.20 -6.65
CA ALA A 134 5.31 -3.76 -7.14
C ALA A 134 5.34 -5.29 -7.01
N MET A 135 4.88 -5.84 -5.89
CA MET A 135 4.79 -7.28 -5.66
C MET A 135 3.82 -7.95 -6.63
N ALA A 136 2.63 -7.36 -6.82
CA ALA A 136 1.63 -7.81 -7.79
C ALA A 136 2.21 -7.90 -9.21
N TYR A 137 2.93 -6.86 -9.64
CA TYR A 137 3.60 -6.87 -10.95
C TYR A 137 4.64 -8.01 -11.07
N ARG A 138 5.42 -8.24 -10.01
CA ARG A 138 6.44 -9.31 -10.02
C ARG A 138 5.78 -10.68 -10.13
N GLU A 139 4.71 -10.91 -9.38
CA GLU A 139 3.97 -12.17 -9.40
C GLU A 139 3.36 -12.43 -10.79
N GLU A 140 2.71 -11.41 -11.37
CA GLU A 140 2.14 -11.51 -12.71
C GLU A 140 3.21 -11.84 -13.76
N ARG A 141 4.38 -11.19 -13.69
CA ARG A 141 5.50 -11.44 -14.60
C ARG A 141 6.05 -12.86 -14.45
N ASN A 142 6.23 -13.34 -13.22
CA ASN A 142 6.71 -14.70 -12.95
C ASN A 142 5.74 -15.74 -13.51
N ARG A 143 4.43 -15.52 -13.37
CA ARG A 143 3.40 -16.39 -13.91
C ARG A 143 3.42 -16.43 -15.44
N LYS A 144 3.53 -15.27 -16.10
CA LYS A 144 3.65 -15.20 -17.58
C LYS A 144 4.85 -16.01 -18.08
N LYS A 145 6.01 -15.89 -17.41
CA LYS A 145 7.20 -16.67 -17.72
C LYS A 145 6.98 -18.19 -17.57
N LYS A 146 6.35 -18.64 -16.47
CA LYS A 146 6.03 -20.07 -16.26
C LYS A 146 5.06 -20.62 -17.31
N ARG A 147 4.16 -19.80 -17.87
CA ARG A 147 3.21 -20.23 -18.92
C ARG A 147 3.89 -20.38 -20.28
N THR A 148 4.91 -19.59 -20.57
CA THR A 148 5.67 -19.68 -21.83
C THR A 148 6.71 -20.80 -21.86
N GLU A 149 7.06 -21.33 -20.67
CA GLU A 149 8.02 -22.44 -20.51
C GLU A 149 7.33 -23.82 -20.47
N LYS A 150 5.99 -23.85 -20.48
CA LYS A 150 5.16 -25.07 -20.58
C LYS A 150 4.63 -25.21 -22.00
#